data_AF-F7S7M6-F1
#
_entry.id   AF-F7S7M6-F1
#
_cell.length_a   1.000
_cell.length_b   1.000
_cell.length_c   1.000
_cell.angle_alpha   90.00
_cell.angle_beta   90.00
_cell.angle_gamma   90.00
#
_symmetry.space_group_name_H-M   'P 1'
#
loop_
_entity.id
_entity.type
_entity.pdbx_description
1 polymer ?
#
loop_
_entity_poly.entity_id
_entity_poly.type
_entity_poly.pdbx_seq_one_letter_code
_entity_poly.pdbx_strand_id
1 'polypeptide(L)' 'MTRKILFSLLLALAAPAAHAAATHDVPWFARHAAARQAAIAACAANPGDLAASPDCINAAAAARAALAREL' A
#
# COMPACT_ATOMS: atom_id res chain seq x y z
N MET A 1 33.97 14.35 -40.51
CA MET A 1 32.71 14.75 -39.86
C MET A 1 31.68 13.69 -40.26
N THR A 2 30.98 12.95 -39.40
CA THR A 2 30.39 13.24 -38.09
C THR A 2 30.16 11.88 -37.39
N ARG A 3 30.65 11.71 -36.16
CA ARG A 3 30.52 10.47 -35.37
C ARG A 3 29.03 10.24 -35.03
N LYS A 4 28.50 9.04 -35.34
CA LYS A 4 27.16 8.61 -34.92
C LYS A 4 27.17 8.42 -33.41
N ILE A 5 26.59 9.36 -32.67
CA ILE A 5 26.45 9.31 -31.22
C ILE A 5 25.27 8.37 -30.93
N LEU A 6 25.54 7.15 -30.46
CA LEU A 6 24.53 6.29 -29.86
C LEU A 6 24.08 6.95 -28.55
N PHE A 7 22.87 7.49 -28.54
CA PHE A 7 22.19 7.93 -27.32
C PHE A 7 21.69 6.68 -26.58
N SER A 8 22.45 6.24 -25.58
CA SER A 8 22.00 5.21 -24.64
C SER A 8 20.85 5.76 -23.81
N LEU A 9 19.65 5.22 -24.04
CA LEU A 9 18.45 5.50 -23.25
C LEU A 9 18.60 4.84 -21.87
N LEU A 10 19.04 5.60 -20.88
CA LEU A 10 18.98 5.20 -19.47
C LEU A 10 17.52 5.23 -19.04
N LEU A 11 16.90 4.05 -18.96
CA LEU A 11 15.56 3.86 -18.41
C LEU A 11 15.66 4.02 -16.88
N ALA A 12 15.44 5.23 -16.38
CA ALA A 12 15.32 5.46 -14.94
C ALA A 12 14.03 4.80 -14.43
N LEU A 13 14.14 3.71 -13.68
CA LEU A 13 13.04 3.18 -12.88
C LEU A 13 12.74 4.22 -11.77
N ALA A 14 11.78 5.10 -12.04
CA ALA A 14 11.20 5.92 -11.00
C ALA A 14 10.33 5.02 -10.11
N ALA A 15 10.84 4.65 -8.93
CA ALA A 15 9.99 4.12 -7.88
C ALA A 15 8.95 5.19 -7.51
N PRO A 16 7.65 4.88 -7.48
CA PRO A 16 6.66 5.85 -7.04
C PRO A 16 6.97 6.22 -5.60
N ALA A 17 7.20 7.51 -5.34
CA ALA A 17 7.36 8.01 -4.00
C ALA A 17 6.14 7.60 -3.18
N ALA A 18 6.36 6.87 -2.09
CA ALA A 18 5.31 6.50 -1.15
C ALA A 18 4.70 7.79 -0.59
N HIS A 19 3.60 8.21 -1.20
CA HIS A 19 2.81 9.31 -0.69
C HIS A 19 2.32 8.84 0.68
N ALA A 20 2.73 9.52 1.76
CA ALA A 20 2.22 9.23 3.09
C ALA A 20 0.71 9.51 3.06
N ALA A 21 -0.06 8.48 2.76
CA ALA A 21 -1.51 8.56 2.73
C ALA A 21 -2.01 8.97 4.11
N ALA A 22 -3.11 9.71 4.14
CA ALA A 22 -3.79 10.00 5.39
C ALA A 22 -4.06 8.68 6.13
N THR A 23 -3.69 8.63 7.42
CA THR A 23 -3.92 7.45 8.26
C THR A 23 -5.39 7.34 8.63
N HIS A 24 -5.93 6.12 8.57
CA HIS A 24 -7.31 5.79 8.92
C HIS A 24 -7.38 4.90 10.15
N ASP A 25 -8.35 5.14 11.02
CA ASP A 25 -8.56 4.36 12.25
C ASP A 25 -9.39 3.08 11.99
N VAL A 26 -9.48 2.25 13.03
CA VAL A 26 -10.24 0.98 12.98
C VAL A 26 -11.73 1.20 12.67
N PRO A 27 -12.46 2.14 13.33
CA PRO A 27 -13.85 2.45 12.98
C PRO A 27 -14.06 2.84 11.52
N TRP A 28 -13.12 3.59 10.92
CA TRP A 28 -13.18 3.92 9.51
C TRP A 28 -13.08 2.66 8.66
N PHE A 29 -12.07 1.82 8.86
CA PHE A 29 -11.94 0.56 8.09
C PHE A 29 -13.09 -0.42 8.34
N ALA A 30 -13.75 -0.38 9.49
CA ALA A 30 -14.94 -1.18 9.77
C ALA A 30 -16.12 -0.81 8.86
N ARG A 31 -16.27 0.49 8.55
CA ARG A 31 -17.33 1.02 7.66
C ARG A 31 -16.95 0.98 6.17
N HIS A 32 -15.67 0.84 5.84
CA HIS A 32 -15.17 0.87 4.47
C HIS A 32 -14.51 -0.46 4.07
N ALA A 33 -15.34 -1.47 3.79
CA ALA A 33 -14.87 -2.84 3.52
C ALA A 33 -13.91 -2.93 2.32
N ALA A 34 -14.20 -2.22 1.22
CA ALA A 34 -13.34 -2.22 0.04
C ALA A 34 -11.97 -1.59 0.33
N ALA A 35 -11.94 -0.46 1.06
CA ALA A 35 -10.69 0.18 1.45
C ALA A 35 -9.88 -0.69 2.42
N ARG A 36 -10.54 -1.39 3.35
CA ARG A 36 -9.90 -2.36 4.24
C ARG A 36 -9.25 -3.50 3.46
N GLN A 37 -9.94 -4.06 2.47
CA GLN A 37 -9.40 -5.12 1.62
C GLN A 37 -8.20 -4.64 0.80
N ALA A 38 -8.29 -3.44 0.22
CA ALA A 38 -7.19 -2.83 -0.53
C ALA A 38 -5.97 -2.57 0.35
N ALA A 39 -6.17 -2.05 1.56
CA ALA A 39 -5.10 -1.86 2.53
C ALA A 39 -4.42 -3.19 2.87
N ILE A 40 -5.19 -4.23 3.23
CA ILE A 40 -4.65 -5.56 3.55
C ILE A 40 -3.83 -6.14 2.37
N ALA A 41 -4.32 -5.99 1.14
CA ALA A 41 -3.58 -6.44 -0.05
C ALA A 41 -2.25 -5.67 -0.21
N ALA A 42 -2.26 -4.35 -0.02
CA ALA A 42 -1.05 -3.53 -0.07
C ALA A 42 -0.05 -3.91 1.03
N CYS A 43 -0.52 -4.22 2.25
CA CYS A 43 0.30 -4.71 3.35
C CYS A 43 0.98 -6.03 3.00
N ALA A 44 0.23 -6.98 2.42
CA ALA A 44 0.75 -8.29 2.06
C ALA A 44 1.76 -8.22 0.89
N ALA A 45 1.59 -7.27 -0.02
CA ALA A 45 2.52 -7.05 -1.13
C ALA A 45 3.85 -6.42 -0.67
N ASN A 46 3.86 -5.69 0.46
CA ASN A 46 5.04 -4.98 0.98
C ASN A 46 5.22 -5.25 2.49
N PRO A 47 5.49 -6.51 2.90
CA PRO A 47 5.51 -6.90 4.30
C PRO A 47 6.67 -6.29 5.11
N GLY A 48 7.73 -5.79 4.45
CA GLY A 48 8.78 -5.02 5.11
C GLY A 48 8.35 -3.58 5.35
N ASP A 49 8.06 -2.86 4.27
CA ASP A 49 7.88 -1.41 4.31
C ASP A 49 6.54 -0.98 4.92
N LEU A 50 5.47 -1.76 4.71
CA LEU A 50 4.11 -1.35 5.06
C LEU A 50 3.51 -2.11 6.24
N ALA A 51 4.02 -3.29 6.61
CA ALA A 51 3.35 -4.13 7.63
C ALA A 51 3.21 -3.42 8.99
N ALA A 52 4.17 -2.58 9.37
CA ALA A 52 4.14 -1.80 10.61
C ALA A 52 3.44 -0.43 10.45
N SER A 53 2.92 -0.11 9.25
CA SER A 53 2.21 1.14 9.04
C SER A 53 0.90 1.18 9.83
N PRO A 54 0.46 2.37 10.29
CA PRO A 54 -0.81 2.52 11.00
C PRO A 54 -2.02 1.95 10.25
N ASP A 55 -2.10 2.16 8.93
CA ASP A 55 -3.20 1.66 8.10
C ASP A 55 -3.21 0.13 8.03
N CYS A 56 -2.04 -0.53 7.95
CA CYS A 56 -1.96 -1.98 7.98
C CYS A 56 -2.43 -2.56 9.32
N ILE A 57 -2.02 -1.94 10.42
CA ILE A 57 -2.43 -2.36 11.77
C ILE A 57 -3.94 -2.17 11.95
N ASN A 58 -4.47 -1.01 11.55
CA ASN A 58 -5.87 -0.66 11.73
C ASN A 58 -6.79 -1.47 10.81
N ALA A 59 -6.41 -1.69 9.55
CA ALA A 59 -7.17 -2.52 8.61
C ALA A 59 -7.22 -3.98 9.08
N ALA A 60 -6.10 -4.52 9.57
CA ALA A 60 -6.05 -5.89 10.11
C ALA A 60 -6.90 -6.05 11.37
N ALA A 61 -6.88 -5.06 12.28
CA ALA A 61 -7.75 -5.06 13.45
C ALA A 61 -9.24 -5.03 13.07
N ALA A 62 -9.61 -4.18 12.11
CA ALA A 62 -10.97 -4.12 11.59
C ALA A 62 -11.42 -5.43 10.93
N ALA A 63 -10.52 -6.14 10.23
CA ALA A 63 -10.84 -7.42 9.61
C ALA A 63 -11.09 -8.52 10.65
N ARG A 64 -10.26 -8.60 11.70
CA ARG A 64 -10.49 -9.52 12.84
C ARG A 64 -11.84 -9.26 13.51
N ALA A 65 -12.19 -7.99 13.71
CA ALA A 65 -13.48 -7.61 14.30
C ALA A 65 -14.67 -7.87 13.37
N ALA A 66 -14.48 -7.90 12.05
CA ALA A 66 -15.53 -8.29 11.10
C ALA A 66 -15.81 -9.79 11.19
N LEU A 67 -14.76 -10.62 11.15
CA LEU A 67 -14.88 -12.08 11.29
C LEU A 67 -15.57 -12.47 12.59
N ALA A 68 -15.21 -11.85 13.71
CA ALA A 68 -15.82 -12.13 15.01
C ALA A 68 -17.32 -11.78 15.10
N ARG A 69 -17.85 -10.97 14.18
CA ARG A 69 -19.29 -10.63 14.12
C ARG A 69 -20.09 -11.57 13.21
N GLU A 70 -19.40 -12.41 12.45
CA GLU A 70 -19.98 -13.39 11.53
C GLU A 70 -20.02 -14.81 12.13
N LEU A 71 -19.41 -14.99 13.30
CA LEU A 71 -19.43 -16.19 14.13
C LEU A 71 -20.54 -16.10 15.17
#